data_AF-A0A0G4MBW2-F1
#
_entry.id   AF-A0A0G4MBW2-F1
#
_cell.length_a   1.000
_cell.length_b   1.000
_cell.length_c   1.000
_cell.angle_alpha   90.00
_cell.angle_beta   90.00
_cell.angle_gamma   90.00
#
_symmetry.space_group_name_H-M   'P 1'
#
loop_
_entity.id
_entity.type
_entity.pdbx_description
1 polymer ?
#
loop_
_entity_poly.entity_id
_entity_poly.type
_entity_poly.pdbx_seq_one_letter_code
_entity_poly.pdbx_strand_id
1 'polypeptide(L)'
;YSDPEDEELFASLAQEADEHARFASELNHKSEQENREAYERELKALRTQQKKDRRDADEVTQVMVGECQALLRLFGIPYITAPMEAEAQCAELVRLGLVDGIVTDDSDTFLFGGTRVYKNMFNSNKLVECYLSSDLDKELSLSREQLVRGPCHGS
;
A
#
# COMPACT_ATOMS: atom_id res chain seq x y z
N TYR A 1 6.14 -13.77 -34.95
CA TYR A 1 5.42 -13.50 -36.20
C TYR A 1 4.85 -12.11 -36.03
N SER A 2 5.55 -11.10 -36.53
CA SER A 2 5.02 -9.74 -36.61
C SER A 2 4.19 -9.69 -37.89
N ASP A 3 2.92 -9.32 -37.78
CA ASP A 3 2.02 -9.23 -38.93
C ASP A 3 2.49 -8.07 -39.82
N PRO A 4 2.73 -8.25 -41.13
CA PRO A 4 3.13 -7.15 -42.02
C PRO A 4 2.17 -5.95 -42.00
N GLU A 5 0.91 -6.15 -41.63
CA GLU A 5 -0.07 -5.07 -41.42
C GLU A 5 0.21 -4.22 -40.17
N ASP A 6 0.80 -4.81 -39.11
CA ASP A 6 1.21 -4.06 -37.91
C ASP A 6 2.39 -3.13 -38.21
N GLU A 7 3.33 -3.57 -39.06
CA GLU A 7 4.52 -2.81 -39.42
C GLU A 7 4.18 -1.56 -40.25
N GLU A 8 3.22 -1.66 -41.17
CA GLU A 8 2.64 -0.52 -41.89
C GLU A 8 1.87 0.43 -40.97
N LEU A 9 1.10 -0.10 -40.03
CA LEU A 9 0.37 0.72 -39.05
C LEU A 9 1.33 1.51 -38.15
N PHE A 10 2.38 0.88 -37.64
CA PHE A 10 3.41 1.56 -36.85
C PHE A 10 4.18 2.61 -37.65
N ALA A 11 4.47 2.34 -38.93
CA ALA A 11 5.10 3.31 -39.82
C ALA A 11 4.20 4.54 -40.04
N SER A 12 2.90 4.33 -40.23
CA SER A 12 1.93 5.41 -40.40
C SER A 12 1.78 6.28 -39.14
N LEU A 13 1.74 5.66 -37.96
CA LEU A 13 1.68 6.37 -36.67
C LEU A 13 2.95 7.18 -36.40
N ALA A 14 4.12 6.67 -36.80
CA ALA A 14 5.38 7.39 -36.69
C ALA A 14 5.41 8.62 -37.63
N GLN A 15 4.91 8.46 -38.86
CA GLN A 15 4.78 9.56 -39.81
C GLN A 15 3.83 10.64 -39.31
N GLU A 16 2.68 10.24 -38.77
CA GLU A 16 1.69 11.16 -38.20
C GLU A 16 2.25 11.91 -36.98
N ALA A 17 3.01 11.24 -36.12
CA ALA A 17 3.67 11.87 -34.98
C ALA A 17 4.73 12.91 -35.41
N ASP A 18 5.52 12.61 -36.44
CA ASP A 18 6.54 13.51 -36.99
C ASP A 18 5.89 14.74 -37.65
N GLU A 19 4.81 14.55 -38.42
CA GLU A 19 4.06 15.64 -39.02
C GLU A 19 3.37 16.51 -37.97
N HIS A 20 2.80 15.91 -36.93
CA HIS A 20 2.17 16.62 -35.83
C HIS A 20 3.21 17.42 -35.01
N ALA A 21 4.43 16.90 -34.84
CA ALA A 21 5.54 17.60 -34.20
C ALA A 21 5.99 18.81 -35.02
N ARG A 22 6.10 18.67 -36.35
CA ARG A 22 6.42 19.79 -37.26
C ARG A 22 5.33 20.86 -37.21
N PHE A 23 4.06 20.47 -37.33
CA PHE A 23 2.94 21.41 -37.32
C PHE A 23 2.80 22.13 -35.97
N ALA A 24 3.02 21.43 -34.85
CA ALA A 24 3.06 22.04 -33.52
C ALA A 24 4.22 23.03 -33.35
N SER A 25 5.37 22.76 -33.99
CA SER A 25 6.52 23.68 -34.01
C SER A 25 6.29 24.92 -34.90
N GLU A 26 5.52 24.78 -35.99
CA GLU A 26 5.19 25.90 -36.89
C GLU A 26 4.15 26.85 -36.30
N LEU A 27 3.16 26.33 -35.57
CA LEU A 27 2.12 27.14 -34.93
C LEU A 27 2.56 27.78 -33.62
N ASN A 28 3.54 27.19 -32.94
CA ASN A 28 3.99 27.64 -31.63
C ASN A 28 5.37 28.28 -31.80
N HIS A 29 5.43 29.61 -31.88
CA HIS A 29 6.66 30.42 -31.89
C HIS A 29 7.52 30.30 -30.61
N LYS A 30 7.38 29.22 -29.84
CA LYS A 30 8.12 28.91 -28.62
C LYS A 30 9.17 27.85 -28.92
N SER A 31 10.37 28.05 -28.38
CA SER A 31 11.52 27.16 -28.57
C SER A 31 11.16 25.72 -28.16
N GLU A 32 11.71 24.70 -28.83
CA GLU A 32 11.59 23.29 -28.43
C GLU A 32 11.88 23.08 -26.93
N GLN A 33 12.79 23.89 -26.39
CA GLN A 33 13.16 23.88 -24.98
C GLN A 33 12.03 24.37 -24.07
N GLU A 34 11.28 25.41 -24.47
CA GLU A 34 10.11 25.89 -23.73
C GLU A 34 8.97 24.87 -23.76
N ASN A 35 8.80 24.16 -24.88
CA ASN A 35 7.81 23.09 -25.00
C ASN A 35 8.17 21.89 -24.12
N ARG A 36 9.46 21.49 -24.08
CA ARG A 36 9.93 20.41 -23.19
C ARG A 36 9.73 20.77 -21.72
N GLU A 37 10.07 21.99 -21.31
CA GLU A 37 9.87 22.45 -19.93
C GLU A 37 8.39 22.56 -19.54
N ALA A 38 7.53 22.97 -20.48
CA ALA A 38 6.08 22.99 -20.26
C ALA A 38 5.54 21.56 -20.07
N TYR A 39 5.97 20.63 -20.92
CA TYR A 39 5.59 19.22 -20.85
C TYR A 39 6.06 18.56 -19.55
N GLU A 40 7.30 18.81 -19.11
CA GLU A 40 7.80 18.32 -17.82
C GLU A 40 7.02 18.88 -16.62
N ARG A 41 6.65 20.17 -16.67
CA ARG A 41 5.80 20.79 -15.64
C ARG A 41 4.42 20.14 -15.60
N GLU A 42 3.81 19.90 -16.76
CA GLU A 42 2.51 19.25 -16.86
C GLU A 42 2.56 17.80 -16.37
N LEU A 43 3.59 17.03 -16.75
CA LEU A 43 3.80 15.67 -16.27
C LEU A 43 4.01 15.62 -14.75
N LYS A 44 4.73 16.59 -14.19
CA LYS A 44 4.93 16.70 -12.73
C LYS A 44 3.63 17.07 -12.01
N ALA A 45 2.83 17.97 -12.59
CA ALA A 45 1.52 18.33 -12.05
C ALA A 45 0.58 17.12 -12.06
N LEU A 46 0.48 16.40 -13.17
CA LEU A 46 -0.31 15.17 -13.30
C LEU A 46 0.12 14.09 -12.30
N ARG A 47 1.42 13.85 -12.13
CA ARG A 47 1.93 12.89 -11.12
C ARG A 47 1.58 13.31 -9.70
N THR A 48 1.61 14.61 -9.41
CA THR A 48 1.25 15.13 -8.08
C THR A 48 -0.24 14.97 -7.84
N GLN A 49 -1.06 15.28 -8.84
CA GLN A 49 -2.50 15.10 -8.81
C GLN A 49 -2.87 13.63 -8.63
N GLN A 50 -2.32 12.71 -9.42
CA GLN A 50 -2.55 11.27 -9.25
C GLN A 50 -2.15 10.75 -7.87
N LYS A 51 -1.04 11.23 -7.30
CA LYS A 51 -0.64 10.87 -5.94
C LYS A 51 -1.63 11.38 -4.89
N LYS A 52 -2.20 12.56 -5.10
CA LYS A 52 -3.23 13.13 -4.23
C LYS A 52 -4.52 12.35 -4.36
N ASP A 53 -5.01 12.15 -5.57
CA ASP A 53 -6.24 11.41 -5.85
C ASP A 53 -6.16 9.98 -5.30
N ARG A 54 -4.99 9.33 -5.39
CA ARG A 54 -4.77 8.02 -4.78
C ARG A 54 -4.87 8.05 -3.25
N ARG A 55 -4.30 9.06 -2.59
CA ARG A 55 -4.39 9.21 -1.13
C ARG A 55 -5.81 9.49 -0.68
N ASP A 56 -6.52 10.35 -1.41
CA ASP A 56 -7.91 10.71 -1.10
C ASP A 56 -8.83 9.49 -1.31
N ALA A 57 -8.54 8.63 -2.29
CA ALA A 57 -9.24 7.36 -2.49
C ALA A 57 -8.91 6.30 -1.41
N ASP A 58 -7.73 6.37 -0.80
CA ASP A 58 -7.30 5.47 0.28
C ASP A 58 -7.85 5.90 1.65
N GLU A 59 -8.52 7.06 1.77
CA GLU A 59 -9.05 7.55 3.05
C GLU A 59 -10.31 6.76 3.46
N VAL A 60 -10.22 6.10 4.62
CA VAL A 60 -11.35 5.33 5.17
C VAL A 60 -12.43 6.27 5.70
N THR A 61 -13.61 6.22 5.09
CA THR A 61 -14.74 7.06 5.51
C THR A 61 -15.52 6.43 6.69
N GLN A 62 -16.17 7.27 7.49
CA GLN A 62 -17.05 6.82 8.57
C GLN A 62 -18.25 5.99 8.06
N VAL A 63 -18.70 6.25 6.83
CA VAL A 63 -19.76 5.47 6.18
C VAL A 63 -19.28 4.04 5.93
N MET A 64 -18.09 3.87 5.35
CA MET A 64 -17.52 2.54 5.11
C MET A 64 -17.35 1.75 6.41
N VAL A 65 -16.91 2.39 7.48
CA VAL A 65 -16.81 1.76 8.81
C VAL A 65 -18.18 1.28 9.28
N GLY A 66 -19.22 2.12 9.15
CA GLY A 66 -20.59 1.77 9.53
C GLY A 66 -21.16 0.60 8.72
N GLU A 67 -20.93 0.58 7.41
CA GLU A 67 -21.36 -0.51 6.52
C GLU A 67 -20.66 -1.83 6.87
N CYS A 68 -19.35 -1.80 7.10
CA CYS A 68 -18.59 -2.97 7.54
C CYS A 68 -19.10 -3.50 8.88
N GLN A 69 -19.38 -2.62 9.85
CA GLN A 69 -19.94 -3.02 11.14
C GLN A 69 -21.33 -3.64 11.00
N ALA A 70 -22.19 -3.09 10.13
CA ALA A 70 -23.50 -3.66 9.85
C ALA A 70 -23.37 -5.07 9.24
N LEU A 71 -22.44 -5.25 8.30
CA LEU A 71 -22.15 -6.54 7.69
C LEU A 71 -21.70 -7.58 8.73
N LEU A 72 -20.78 -7.21 9.63
CA LEU A 72 -20.32 -8.10 10.71
C LEU A 72 -21.48 -8.54 11.61
N ARG A 73 -22.39 -7.62 11.95
CA ARG A 73 -23.60 -7.95 12.74
C ARG A 73 -24.50 -8.93 11.99
N LEU A 74 -24.70 -8.76 10.68
CA LEU A 74 -25.52 -9.67 9.87
C LEU A 74 -24.94 -11.08 9.83
N PHE A 75 -23.61 -11.22 9.80
CA PHE A 75 -22.93 -12.52 9.88
C PHE A 75 -22.81 -13.07 11.31
N GLY A 76 -23.26 -12.34 12.33
CA GLY A 76 -23.12 -12.74 13.73
C GLY A 76 -21.68 -12.72 14.25
N ILE A 77 -20.78 -11.98 13.58
CA ILE A 77 -19.37 -11.85 13.96
C ILE A 77 -19.23 -10.71 14.98
N PRO A 78 -18.76 -10.98 16.20
CA PRO A 78 -18.56 -9.95 17.20
C PRO A 78 -17.41 -9.03 16.80
N TYR A 79 -17.55 -7.75 17.11
CA TYR A 79 -16.49 -6.75 16.93
C TYR A 79 -16.49 -5.76 18.08
N ILE A 80 -15.35 -5.11 18.28
CA ILE A 80 -15.16 -4.01 19.22
C ILE A 80 -14.49 -2.85 18.50
N THR A 81 -14.72 -1.63 18.97
CA THR A 81 -14.01 -0.45 18.48
C THR A 81 -12.87 -0.15 19.44
N ALA A 82 -11.63 -0.21 18.94
CA ALA A 82 -10.46 0.19 19.72
C ALA A 82 -10.52 1.69 20.04
N PRO A 83 -10.06 2.13 21.21
CA PRO A 83 -10.04 3.55 21.56
C PRO A 83 -9.04 4.35 20.72
N MET A 84 -7.97 3.70 20.26
CA MET A 84 -6.92 4.28 19.41
C MET A 84 -6.48 3.23 18.38
N GLU A 85 -5.39 2.53 18.61
CA GLU A 85 -4.84 1.55 17.67
C GLU A 85 -5.46 0.16 17.83
N ALA A 86 -5.90 -0.42 16.71
CA ALA A 86 -6.48 -1.76 16.70
C ALA A 86 -5.45 -2.84 17.10
N GLU A 87 -4.20 -2.68 16.67
CA GLU A 87 -3.13 -3.65 16.97
C GLU A 87 -2.83 -3.71 18.47
N ALA A 88 -2.79 -2.55 19.12
CA ALA A 88 -2.61 -2.44 20.56
C ALA A 88 -3.77 -3.09 21.33
N GLN A 89 -5.01 -2.88 20.87
CA GLN A 89 -6.19 -3.50 21.45
C GLN A 89 -6.15 -5.04 21.31
N CYS A 90 -5.75 -5.56 20.14
CA CYS A 90 -5.60 -6.99 19.90
C CYS A 90 -4.52 -7.62 20.77
N ALA A 91 -3.35 -6.96 20.91
CA ALA A 91 -2.27 -7.39 21.80
C ALA A 91 -2.75 -7.50 23.25
N GLU A 92 -3.54 -6.51 23.71
CA GLU A 92 -4.13 -6.53 25.04
C GLU A 92 -5.12 -7.69 25.24
N LEU A 93 -5.96 -8.00 24.24
CA LEU A 93 -6.89 -9.13 24.32
C LEU A 93 -6.15 -10.47 24.44
N VAL A 94 -5.05 -10.66 23.70
CA VAL A 94 -4.18 -11.84 23.84
C VAL A 94 -3.58 -11.89 25.23
N ARG A 95 -3.05 -10.76 25.73
CA ARG A 95 -2.43 -10.66 27.06
C ARG A 95 -3.41 -11.00 28.17
N LEU A 96 -4.68 -10.62 28.03
CA LEU A 96 -5.76 -10.94 28.97
C LEU A 96 -6.28 -12.39 28.82
N GLY A 97 -5.81 -13.15 27.83
CA GLY A 97 -6.26 -14.51 27.56
C GLY A 97 -7.68 -14.61 27.00
N LEU A 98 -8.19 -13.52 26.42
CA LEU A 98 -9.54 -13.47 25.82
C LEU A 98 -9.56 -14.02 24.39
N VAL A 99 -8.40 -14.08 23.73
CA VAL A 99 -8.22 -14.62 22.38
C VAL A 99 -6.91 -15.41 22.31
N ASP A 100 -6.83 -16.39 21.42
CA ASP A 100 -5.66 -17.26 21.28
C ASP A 100 -4.52 -16.65 20.44
N GLY A 101 -4.81 -15.64 19.63
CA GLY A 101 -3.84 -14.98 18.76
C GLY A 101 -4.45 -13.88 17.91
N ILE A 102 -3.59 -13.22 17.12
CA ILE A 102 -3.92 -12.04 16.32
C ILE A 102 -3.74 -12.39 14.85
N VAL A 103 -4.72 -12.05 14.02
CA VAL A 103 -4.60 -12.14 12.57
C VAL A 103 -4.29 -10.74 12.03
N THR A 104 -3.07 -10.52 11.56
CA THR A 104 -2.64 -9.26 10.93
C THR A 104 -1.40 -9.52 10.09
N ASP A 105 -1.27 -8.81 8.97
CA ASP A 105 -0.04 -8.82 8.16
C ASP A 105 0.97 -7.76 8.64
N ASP A 106 0.55 -6.84 9.52
CA ASP A 106 1.44 -5.86 10.13
C ASP A 106 2.34 -6.52 11.20
N SER A 107 3.54 -5.98 11.37
CA SER A 107 4.47 -6.39 12.42
C SER A 107 4.37 -5.55 13.68
N ASP A 108 3.71 -4.38 13.63
CA ASP A 108 3.65 -3.45 14.76
C ASP A 108 2.95 -4.06 15.99
N THR A 109 2.07 -5.06 15.78
CA THR A 109 1.44 -5.86 16.82
C THR A 109 2.43 -6.46 17.84
N PHE A 110 3.64 -6.82 17.42
CA PHE A 110 4.69 -7.32 18.32
C PHE A 110 5.24 -6.21 19.24
N LEU A 111 5.28 -4.96 18.76
CA LEU A 111 5.69 -3.79 19.55
C LEU A 111 4.71 -3.55 20.71
N PHE A 112 3.42 -3.80 20.46
CA PHE A 112 2.36 -3.69 21.46
C PHE A 112 2.27 -4.91 22.41
N GLY A 113 3.03 -5.98 22.14
CA GLY A 113 3.08 -7.17 22.99
C GLY A 113 2.22 -8.34 22.51
N GLY A 114 1.85 -8.38 21.23
CA GLY A 114 1.26 -9.56 20.61
C GLY A 114 2.22 -10.74 20.68
N THR A 115 1.76 -11.87 21.22
CA THR A 115 2.62 -13.06 21.45
C THR A 115 2.43 -14.17 20.41
N ARG A 116 1.30 -14.16 19.70
CA ARG A 116 0.96 -15.13 18.67
C ARG A 116 0.25 -14.44 17.51
N VAL A 117 0.88 -14.42 16.35
CA VAL A 117 0.42 -13.68 15.17
C VAL A 117 0.34 -14.60 13.96
N TYR A 118 -0.77 -14.53 13.24
CA TYR A 118 -1.04 -15.28 12.01
C TYR A 118 -1.03 -14.32 10.81
N LYS A 119 -0.09 -14.51 9.91
CA LYS A 119 0.03 -13.75 8.65
C LYS A 119 -0.53 -14.53 7.47
N ASN A 120 -0.92 -13.81 6.42
CA ASN A 120 -1.46 -14.34 5.17
C ASN A 120 -2.77 -15.14 5.31
N MET A 121 -3.55 -14.95 6.39
CA MET A 121 -4.78 -15.73 6.66
C MET A 121 -5.78 -15.68 5.49
N PHE A 122 -5.88 -14.54 4.81
CA PHE A 122 -6.83 -14.32 3.71
C PHE A 122 -6.16 -14.34 2.33
N ASN A 123 -4.87 -14.67 2.24
CA ASN A 123 -4.15 -14.72 0.97
C ASN A 123 -4.15 -16.15 0.41
N SER A 124 -4.98 -16.41 -0.61
CA SER A 124 -5.09 -17.73 -1.24
C SER A 124 -3.80 -18.23 -1.93
N ASN A 125 -2.86 -17.33 -2.21
CA ASN A 125 -1.62 -17.66 -2.93
C ASN A 125 -0.45 -17.95 -1.99
N LYS A 126 -0.66 -17.86 -0.68
CA LYS A 126 0.37 -18.10 0.34
C LYS A 126 -0.14 -19.05 1.41
N LEU A 127 0.79 -19.73 2.07
CA LEU A 127 0.46 -20.47 3.29
C LEU A 127 0.32 -19.48 4.45
N VAL A 128 -0.56 -19.84 5.39
CA VAL A 128 -0.69 -19.11 6.65
C VAL A 128 0.57 -19.33 7.47
N GLU A 129 1.20 -18.23 7.89
CA GLU A 129 2.42 -18.24 8.69
C GLU A 129 2.05 -17.92 10.14
N CYS A 130 2.59 -18.69 11.08
CA CYS A 130 2.39 -18.49 12.51
C CYS A 130 3.70 -18.04 13.14
N TYR A 131 3.68 -16.87 13.79
CA TYR A 131 4.82 -16.29 14.47
C TYR A 131 4.54 -16.20 15.97
N LEU A 132 5.46 -16.75 16.77
CA LEU A 132 5.42 -16.67 18.22
C LEU A 132 6.49 -15.70 18.72
N SER A 133 6.12 -14.83 19.66
CA SER A 133 7.10 -13.88 20.24
C SER A 133 8.26 -14.60 20.92
N SER A 134 8.02 -15.78 21.51
CA SER A 134 9.07 -16.60 22.13
C SER A 134 10.15 -17.03 21.14
N ASP A 135 9.78 -17.19 19.87
CA ASP A 135 10.69 -17.67 18.83
C ASP A 135 11.48 -16.49 18.28
N LEU A 136 10.86 -15.31 18.16
CA LEU A 136 11.54 -14.05 17.86
C LEU A 136 12.60 -13.70 18.91
N ASP A 137 12.28 -13.85 20.20
CA ASP A 137 13.22 -13.60 21.29
C ASP A 137 14.42 -14.55 21.24
N LYS A 138 14.20 -15.84 20.97
CA LYS A 138 15.24 -16.88 21.00
C LYS A 138 16.10 -16.91 19.75
N GLU A 139 15.50 -16.80 18.58
CA GLU A 139 16.20 -16.98 17.30
C GLU A 139 16.80 -15.68 16.78
N LEU A 140 16.18 -14.54 17.07
CA LEU A 140 16.61 -13.24 16.55
C LEU A 140 17.24 -12.34 17.62
N SER A 141 17.21 -12.73 18.91
CA SER A 141 17.64 -11.87 20.03
C SER A 141 17.00 -10.47 19.96
N LEU A 142 15.75 -10.42 19.53
CA LEU A 142 14.96 -9.19 19.39
C LEU A 142 13.87 -9.19 20.45
N SER A 143 14.22 -8.73 21.66
CA SER A 143 13.22 -8.48 22.70
C SER A 143 12.29 -7.34 22.29
N ARG A 144 11.09 -7.30 22.86
CA ARG A 144 10.15 -6.17 22.68
C ARG A 144 10.83 -4.81 22.91
N GLU A 145 11.72 -4.72 23.89
CA GLU A 145 12.45 -3.49 24.21
C GLU A 145 13.42 -3.08 23.09
N GLN A 146 14.07 -4.05 22.43
CA GLN A 146 14.93 -3.82 21.28
C GLN A 146 14.13 -3.45 20.02
N LEU A 147 12.97 -4.09 19.84
CA LEU A 147 12.02 -3.80 18.77
C LEU A 147 11.45 -2.37 18.88
N VAL A 148 11.10 -1.92 20.09
CA VAL A 148 10.60 -0.56 20.34
C VAL A 148 11.70 0.51 20.24
N ARG A 149 12.95 0.20 20.65
CA ARG A 149 14.06 1.15 20.57
C ARG A 149 14.74 1.23 19.20
N GLY A 150 14.48 0.28 18.31
CA GLY A 150 15.25 0.08 17.07
C GLY A 150 16.66 -0.46 17.34
N PRO A 151 17.38 -0.91 16.31
CA PRO A 151 18.74 -1.44 16.47
C PRO A 151 19.68 -0.33 16.92
N CYS A 152 19.86 -0.20 18.24
CA CYS A 152 20.92 0.60 18.81
C CYS A 152 22.23 -0.02 18.33
N HIS A 153 22.90 0.62 17.37
CA HIS A 153 24.30 0.28 17.08
C HIS A 153 25.08 0.46 18.38
N GLY A 154 25.67 -0.64 18.84
CA GLY A 154 26.60 -0.62 19.97
C GLY A 154 27.67 0.44 19.72
N SER A 155 27.80 1.34 20.69
CA SER A 155 29.01 2.14 20.87
C SER A 155 30.05 1.31 21.61
#